data_AF-A0A924LLH3-F1
#
_entry.id   AF-A0A924LLH3-F1
#
_cell.length_a   1.000
_cell.length_b   1.000
_cell.length_c   1.000
_cell.angle_alpha   90.00
_cell.angle_beta   90.00
_cell.angle_gamma   90.00
#
_symmetry.space_group_name_H-M   'P 1'
#
loop_
_entity.id
_entity.type
_entity.pdbx_description
1 polymer ?
#
loop_
_entity_poly.entity_id
_entity_poly.type
_entity_poly.pdbx_seq_one_letter_code
_entity_poly.pdbx_strand_id
1 'polypeptide(L)'
;MTGLSRTARLDVLFTGYVGDNVAGTVSLVREGDRVIVVDPGMVPDRSAILEPLAALGVSPDDVTDVVLSHHHPDHTVNIALFGQVPVHDVQAVYTRDSWDSRDADGVHLAPSVRLLATPGHTPQDLTVLVGTSDGVVALTHLWWGAEGPDDDPYAPDRGLLSAQRERVLALADRIVPGHGAPFTPGAKTPR
;
A
#
# COMPACT_ATOMS: atom_id res chain seq x y z
N MET A 1 4.21 -14.36 -17.58
CA MET A 1 4.42 -13.37 -16.49
C MET A 1 5.19 -14.07 -15.39
N THR A 2 6.41 -13.62 -15.11
CA THR A 2 7.23 -14.15 -14.01
C THR A 2 6.51 -13.87 -12.69
N GLY A 3 6.24 -14.90 -11.91
CA GLY A 3 5.62 -14.76 -10.59
C GLY A 3 6.53 -13.98 -9.63
N LEU A 4 5.97 -13.53 -8.51
CA LEU A 4 6.75 -12.93 -7.43
C LEU A 4 7.69 -13.97 -6.83
N SER A 5 8.89 -13.52 -6.46
CA SER A 5 9.66 -14.24 -5.44
C SER A 5 8.88 -14.21 -4.11
N ARG A 6 9.34 -14.95 -3.09
CA ARG A 6 8.64 -15.09 -1.81
C ARG A 6 9.58 -14.84 -0.63
N THR A 7 10.36 -13.77 -0.75
CA THR A 7 11.48 -13.46 0.15
C THR A 7 11.34 -12.12 0.88
N ALA A 8 10.32 -11.32 0.54
CA ALA A 8 10.08 -10.07 1.26
C ALA A 8 9.53 -10.32 2.68
N ARG A 9 9.94 -9.47 3.61
CA ARG A 9 9.31 -9.32 4.93
C ARG A 9 8.34 -8.16 4.87
N LEU A 10 7.15 -8.35 5.44
CA LEU A 10 6.10 -7.34 5.52
C LEU A 10 5.68 -7.16 6.98
N ASP A 11 5.60 -5.91 7.40
CA ASP A 11 5.12 -5.51 8.73
C ASP A 11 4.10 -4.38 8.57
N VAL A 12 2.97 -4.47 9.27
CA VAL A 12 2.04 -3.34 9.38
C VAL A 12 2.49 -2.50 10.56
N LEU A 13 2.98 -1.29 10.27
CA LEU A 13 3.45 -0.35 11.29
C LEU A 13 2.27 0.26 12.04
N PHE A 14 1.21 0.59 11.31
CA PHE A 14 0.02 1.22 11.87
C PHE A 14 -1.24 0.69 11.17
N THR A 15 -2.24 0.31 11.96
CA THR A 15 -3.54 -0.15 11.45
C THR A 15 -4.47 1.06 11.31
N GLY A 16 -4.90 1.35 10.08
CA GLY A 16 -5.78 2.46 9.78
C GLY A 16 -7.21 2.28 10.31
N TYR A 17 -8.02 3.32 10.21
CA TYR A 17 -9.43 3.33 10.60
C TYR A 17 -10.20 4.45 9.90
N VAL A 18 -11.53 4.31 9.89
CA VAL A 18 -12.48 5.30 9.37
C VAL A 18 -13.71 5.36 10.27
N GLY A 19 -14.17 6.57 10.58
CA GLY A 19 -15.25 6.87 11.53
C GLY A 19 -15.28 8.37 11.84
N ASP A 20 -15.33 8.74 13.11
CA ASP A 20 -15.21 10.14 13.55
C ASP A 20 -13.85 10.75 13.19
N ASN A 21 -12.82 9.91 13.05
CA ASN A 21 -11.49 10.25 12.56
C ASN A 21 -11.11 9.30 11.41
N VAL A 22 -10.07 9.65 10.66
CA VAL A 22 -9.55 8.85 9.55
C VAL A 22 -8.03 8.70 9.63
N ALA A 23 -7.54 7.51 9.31
CA ALA A 23 -6.13 7.20 9.18
C ALA A 23 -5.91 6.03 8.20
N GLY A 24 -4.92 6.15 7.31
CA GLY A 24 -4.51 5.08 6.41
C GLY A 24 -3.69 4.00 7.12
N THR A 25 -3.73 2.77 6.62
CA THR A 25 -2.85 1.68 7.09
C THR A 25 -1.44 1.87 6.55
N VAL A 26 -0.45 1.96 7.45
CA VAL A 26 0.96 2.17 7.09
C VAL A 26 1.71 0.85 7.16
N SER A 27 2.47 0.51 6.11
CA SER A 27 3.21 -0.75 6.04
C SER A 27 4.69 -0.55 5.73
N LEU A 28 5.51 -1.51 6.16
CA LEU A 28 6.93 -1.62 5.86
C LEU A 28 7.20 -2.92 5.10
N VAL A 29 7.91 -2.83 3.99
CA VAL A 29 8.36 -3.98 3.20
C VAL A 29 9.87 -3.98 3.10
N ARG A 30 10.51 -5.13 3.36
CA ARG A 30 11.97 -5.28 3.33
C ARG A 30 12.40 -6.46 2.49
N GLU A 31 13.29 -6.24 1.52
CA GLU A 31 13.88 -7.29 0.68
C GLU A 31 15.26 -6.90 0.17
N GLY A 32 16.30 -7.65 0.55
CA GLY A 32 17.69 -7.28 0.22
C GLY A 32 18.01 -5.89 0.77
N ASP A 33 18.47 -5.00 -0.11
CA ASP A 33 18.80 -3.61 0.23
C ASP A 33 17.58 -2.67 0.14
N ARG A 34 16.38 -3.16 -0.14
CA ARG A 34 15.15 -2.35 -0.23
C ARG A 34 14.44 -2.29 1.11
N VAL A 35 14.12 -1.07 1.54
CA VAL A 35 13.31 -0.76 2.71
C VAL A 35 12.22 0.21 2.26
N ILE A 36 11.01 -0.31 2.08
CA ILE A 36 9.93 0.40 1.39
C ILE A 36 8.83 0.70 2.39
N VAL A 37 8.44 1.97 2.52
CA VAL A 37 7.24 2.36 3.29
C VAL A 37 6.08 2.60 2.33
N VAL A 38 4.93 2.02 2.65
CA VAL A 38 3.69 2.19 1.87
C VAL A 38 2.69 3.00 2.68
N ASP A 39 2.14 4.05 2.06
CA ASP A 39 1.14 4.96 2.59
C ASP A 39 1.45 5.57 3.97
N PRO A 40 2.55 6.32 4.13
CA PRO A 40 2.80 7.06 5.36
C PRO A 40 1.88 8.27 5.46
N GLY A 41 0.61 8.01 5.73
CA GLY A 41 -0.45 8.99 5.77
C GLY A 41 -0.77 9.52 7.15
N MET A 42 -2.02 9.93 7.36
CA MET A 42 -2.46 10.51 8.63
C MET A 42 -2.45 9.44 9.72
N VAL A 43 -1.95 9.82 10.89
CA VAL A 43 -1.93 9.03 12.12
C VAL A 43 -2.15 9.97 13.30
N PRO A 44 -2.61 9.48 14.48
CA PRO A 44 -2.82 10.32 15.66
C PRO A 44 -1.59 11.14 16.07
N ASP A 45 -0.42 10.52 15.96
CA ASP A 45 0.88 11.12 16.21
C ASP A 45 1.94 10.42 15.34
N ARG A 46 3.00 11.14 14.94
CA ARG A 46 4.09 10.58 14.11
C ARG A 46 4.79 9.38 14.77
N SER A 47 4.81 9.30 16.10
CA SER A 47 5.29 8.14 16.86
C SER A 47 4.61 6.83 16.45
N ALA A 48 3.35 6.88 16.00
CA ALA A 48 2.62 5.71 15.52
C ALA A 48 3.27 5.06 14.28
N ILE A 49 4.13 5.78 13.55
CA ILE A 49 4.95 5.26 12.46
C ILE A 49 6.39 5.02 12.94
N LEU A 50 6.96 5.98 13.66
CA LEU A 50 8.38 5.99 14.02
C LEU A 50 8.76 4.95 15.09
N GLU A 51 7.92 4.71 16.10
CA GLU A 51 8.22 3.75 17.16
C GLU A 51 8.19 2.28 16.66
N PRO A 52 7.18 1.84 15.87
CA PRO A 52 7.20 0.52 15.26
C PRO A 52 8.39 0.30 14.31
N LEU A 53 8.77 1.33 13.54
CA LEU A 53 9.99 1.27 12.71
C LEU A 53 11.25 1.03 13.56
N ALA A 54 11.42 1.84 14.62
CA ALA A 54 12.56 1.71 15.52
C ALA A 54 12.58 0.35 16.23
N ALA A 55 11.42 -0.18 16.64
CA ALA A 55 11.29 -1.51 17.24
C ALA A 55 11.70 -2.64 16.28
N LEU A 56 11.54 -2.43 14.97
CA LEU A 56 12.01 -3.33 13.90
C LEU A 56 13.49 -3.11 13.52
N GLY A 57 14.19 -2.18 14.19
CA GLY A 57 15.58 -1.84 13.95
C GLY A 57 15.80 -1.01 12.69
N VAL A 58 14.78 -0.25 12.25
CA VAL A 58 14.81 0.57 11.04
C VAL A 58 14.70 2.05 11.42
N SER A 59 15.68 2.84 11.02
CA SER A 59 15.65 4.31 11.07
C SER A 59 14.83 4.85 9.88
N PRO A 60 14.18 6.02 9.99
CA PRO A 60 13.62 6.71 8.83
C PRO A 60 14.63 6.96 7.70
N ASP A 61 15.91 7.14 8.05
CA ASP A 61 17.00 7.32 7.07
C ASP A 61 17.39 6.03 6.34
N ASP A 62 16.98 4.85 6.84
CA ASP A 62 17.21 3.56 6.19
C ASP A 62 16.17 3.28 5.09
N VAL A 63 15.06 4.02 5.07
CA VAL A 63 14.00 3.86 4.06
C VAL A 63 14.54 4.25 2.70
N THR A 64 14.43 3.36 1.73
CA THR A 64 14.97 3.52 0.37
C THR A 64 13.93 4.01 -0.63
N ASP A 65 12.65 3.72 -0.38
CA ASP A 65 11.56 4.07 -1.28
C ASP A 65 10.27 4.29 -0.48
N VAL A 66 9.42 5.21 -0.94
CA VAL A 66 8.04 5.36 -0.46
C VAL A 66 7.09 5.03 -1.60
N VAL A 67 6.00 4.32 -1.33
CA VAL A 67 4.96 4.05 -2.32
C VAL A 67 3.64 4.64 -1.82
N LEU A 68 2.95 5.35 -2.72
CA LEU A 68 1.62 5.89 -2.48
C LEU A 68 0.61 5.04 -3.25
N SER A 69 -0.33 4.43 -2.54
CA SER A 69 -1.46 3.74 -3.17
C SER A 69 -2.33 4.72 -3.94
N HIS A 70 -2.54 5.93 -3.40
CA HIS A 70 -3.22 7.05 -4.05
C HIS A 70 -2.91 8.35 -3.29
N HIS A 71 -3.53 9.47 -3.69
CA HIS A 71 -3.13 10.81 -3.26
C HIS A 71 -3.96 11.43 -2.14
N HIS A 72 -4.79 10.66 -1.43
CA HIS A 72 -5.51 11.24 -0.29
C HIS A 72 -4.56 11.57 0.88
N PRO A 73 -4.82 12.64 1.67
CA PRO A 73 -3.90 13.09 2.72
C PRO A 73 -3.64 12.04 3.81
N ASP A 74 -4.65 11.26 4.12
CA ASP A 74 -4.63 10.15 5.07
C ASP A 74 -3.78 8.95 4.62
N HIS A 75 -3.24 8.99 3.39
CA HIS A 75 -2.23 8.07 2.86
C HIS A 75 -0.87 8.73 2.58
N THR A 76 -0.76 10.07 2.59
CA THR A 76 0.42 10.79 2.05
C THR A 76 1.08 11.80 3.00
N VAL A 77 0.39 12.29 4.04
CA VAL A 77 0.84 13.50 4.78
C VAL A 77 2.21 13.37 5.46
N ASN A 78 2.68 12.16 5.76
CA ASN A 78 3.92 11.87 6.47
C ASN A 78 5.05 11.35 5.57
N ILE A 79 4.97 11.50 4.23
CA ILE A 79 6.09 11.20 3.31
C ILE A 79 7.40 11.88 3.77
N ALA A 80 7.32 13.12 4.24
CA ALA A 80 8.47 13.91 4.68
C ALA A 80 9.11 13.42 6.00
N LEU A 81 8.60 12.36 6.62
CA LEU A 81 9.31 11.68 7.71
C LEU A 81 10.56 10.94 7.22
N PHE A 82 10.60 10.60 5.94
CA PHE A 82 11.68 9.83 5.32
C PHE A 82 12.62 10.76 4.54
N GLY A 83 13.83 10.28 4.26
CA GLY A 83 14.84 11.03 3.52
C GLY A 83 14.41 11.45 2.11
N GLN A 84 15.33 12.06 1.36
CA GLN A 84 15.10 12.43 -0.06
C GLN A 84 15.16 11.19 -0.96
N VAL A 85 14.21 10.28 -0.79
CA VAL A 85 14.12 9.00 -1.49
C VAL A 85 13.09 9.03 -2.62
N PRO A 86 13.17 8.10 -3.58
CA PRO A 86 12.13 7.89 -4.57
C PRO A 86 10.76 7.69 -3.93
N VAL A 87 9.79 8.49 -4.36
CA VAL A 87 8.37 8.32 -4.04
C VAL A 87 7.68 7.82 -5.30
N HIS A 88 7.11 6.62 -5.25
CA HIS A 88 6.41 5.99 -6.36
C HIS A 88 4.91 6.24 -6.25
N ASP A 89 4.30 6.69 -7.33
CA ASP A 89 2.85 6.68 -7.51
C ASP A 89 2.47 5.91 -8.79
N VAL A 90 1.21 5.99 -9.21
CA VAL A 90 0.69 5.27 -10.37
C VAL A 90 1.30 5.69 -11.72
N GLN A 91 1.79 6.93 -11.85
CA GLN A 91 2.16 7.55 -13.14
C GLN A 91 3.59 8.10 -13.16
N ALA A 92 4.27 8.15 -12.03
CA ALA A 92 5.57 8.78 -11.90
C ALA A 92 6.37 8.29 -10.68
N VAL A 93 7.64 8.68 -10.69
CA VAL A 93 8.53 8.62 -9.53
C VAL A 93 9.04 10.03 -9.24
N TYR A 94 8.97 10.45 -7.99
CA TYR A 94 9.42 11.76 -7.52
C TYR A 94 10.70 11.60 -6.72
N THR A 95 11.66 12.52 -6.90
CA THR A 95 12.82 12.63 -6.01
C THR A 95 13.27 14.08 -5.99
N ARG A 96 13.23 14.72 -4.81
CA ARG A 96 13.47 16.16 -4.65
C ARG A 96 12.51 16.98 -5.52
N ASP A 97 13.03 17.67 -6.53
CA ASP A 97 12.32 18.45 -7.53
C ASP A 97 12.22 17.75 -8.90
N SER A 98 12.66 16.49 -9.00
CA SER A 98 12.55 15.67 -10.21
C SER A 98 11.20 14.97 -10.30
N TRP A 99 10.67 14.89 -11.52
CA TRP A 99 9.49 14.14 -11.90
C TRP A 99 9.84 13.21 -13.06
N ASP A 100 9.85 11.90 -12.80
CA ASP A 100 10.10 10.89 -13.82
C ASP A 100 8.80 10.15 -14.16
N SER A 101 8.17 10.50 -15.29
CA SER A 101 6.94 9.84 -15.75
C SER A 101 7.18 8.36 -16.03
N ARG A 102 6.44 7.50 -15.34
CA ARG A 102 6.53 6.04 -15.43
C ARG A 102 5.24 5.40 -14.92
N ASP A 103 4.53 4.71 -15.80
CA ASP A 103 3.38 3.89 -15.39
C ASP A 103 3.81 2.80 -14.41
N ALA A 104 3.06 2.64 -13.33
CA ALA A 104 3.38 1.68 -12.28
C ALA A 104 2.99 0.23 -12.59
N ASP A 105 2.06 -0.01 -13.51
CA ASP A 105 1.52 -1.36 -13.73
C ASP A 105 2.61 -2.34 -14.18
N GLY A 106 2.86 -3.37 -13.38
CA GLY A 106 3.88 -4.38 -13.68
C GLY A 106 5.28 -4.04 -13.21
N VAL A 107 5.53 -2.85 -12.65
CA VAL A 107 6.84 -2.47 -12.12
C VAL A 107 7.20 -3.35 -10.92
N HIS A 108 8.42 -3.87 -10.91
CA HIS A 108 9.02 -4.50 -9.73
C HIS A 108 9.97 -3.52 -9.04
N LEU A 109 9.73 -3.26 -7.76
CA LEU A 109 10.68 -2.51 -6.90
C LEU A 109 11.74 -3.45 -6.30
N ALA A 110 11.36 -4.72 -6.13
CA ALA A 110 12.21 -5.82 -5.71
C ALA A 110 11.66 -7.15 -6.29
N PRO A 111 12.41 -8.27 -6.26
CA PRO A 111 11.94 -9.56 -6.80
C PRO A 111 10.57 -10.03 -6.27
N SER A 112 10.23 -9.68 -5.02
CA SER A 112 8.97 -10.00 -4.36
C SER A 112 8.04 -8.80 -4.21
N VAL A 113 8.34 -7.63 -4.77
CA VAL A 113 7.52 -6.41 -4.63
C VAL A 113 7.14 -5.87 -5.99
N ARG A 114 5.86 -5.92 -6.34
CA ARG A 114 5.32 -5.48 -7.62
C ARG A 114 4.19 -4.49 -7.45
N LEU A 115 4.21 -3.43 -8.26
CA LEU A 115 3.14 -2.43 -8.35
C LEU A 115 2.13 -2.84 -9.43
N LEU A 116 0.86 -2.59 -9.17
CA LEU A 116 -0.25 -2.78 -10.10
C LEU A 116 -1.11 -1.52 -10.12
N ALA A 117 -1.41 -0.99 -11.30
CA ALA A 117 -2.43 0.04 -11.41
C ALA A 117 -3.79 -0.61 -11.17
N THR A 118 -4.51 -0.15 -10.17
CA THR A 118 -5.81 -0.70 -9.75
C THR A 118 -6.83 0.41 -9.55
N PRO A 119 -7.15 1.20 -10.59
CA PRO A 119 -8.12 2.30 -10.48
C PRO A 119 -9.45 1.78 -9.92
N GLY A 120 -9.95 2.41 -8.87
CA GLY A 120 -11.08 1.90 -8.10
C GLY A 120 -11.66 2.98 -7.20
N HIS A 121 -11.13 3.11 -5.98
CA HIS A 121 -11.50 4.18 -5.05
C HIS A 121 -11.17 5.54 -5.67
N THR A 122 -9.98 5.67 -6.25
CA THR A 122 -9.62 6.77 -7.15
C THR A 122 -9.16 6.26 -8.52
N PRO A 123 -9.19 7.09 -9.57
CA PRO A 123 -8.56 6.75 -10.85
C PRO A 123 -7.04 6.53 -10.76
N GLN A 124 -6.40 7.02 -9.68
CA GLN A 124 -4.96 6.94 -9.46
C GLN A 124 -4.55 5.77 -8.56
N ASP A 125 -5.48 4.90 -8.16
CA ASP A 125 -5.20 3.82 -7.23
C ASP A 125 -4.17 2.83 -7.75
N LEU A 126 -3.32 2.39 -6.82
CA LEU A 126 -2.27 1.41 -6.98
C LEU A 126 -2.37 0.35 -5.88
N THR A 127 -2.07 -0.89 -6.25
CA THR A 127 -1.89 -2.00 -5.32
C THR A 127 -0.42 -2.43 -5.31
N VAL A 128 0.15 -2.61 -4.11
CA VAL A 128 1.47 -3.22 -3.94
C VAL A 128 1.27 -4.70 -3.62
N LEU A 129 1.71 -5.58 -4.52
CA LEU A 129 1.80 -7.01 -4.24
C LEU A 129 3.16 -7.34 -3.62
N VAL A 130 3.13 -8.04 -2.50
CA VAL A 130 4.30 -8.44 -1.73
C VAL A 130 4.30 -9.95 -1.55
N GLY A 131 5.28 -10.62 -2.16
CA GLY A 131 5.52 -12.05 -2.00
C GLY A 131 6.30 -12.33 -0.72
N THR A 132 5.63 -12.93 0.27
CA THR A 132 6.22 -13.34 1.55
C THR A 132 6.38 -14.87 1.61
N SER A 133 7.04 -15.39 2.65
CA SER A 133 7.11 -16.84 2.90
C SER A 133 5.75 -17.49 3.05
N ASP A 134 4.75 -16.72 3.49
CA ASP A 134 3.42 -17.22 3.86
C ASP A 134 2.39 -17.05 2.73
N GLY A 135 2.76 -16.38 1.64
CA GLY A 135 1.87 -16.08 0.52
C GLY A 135 2.05 -14.68 -0.05
N VAL A 136 1.17 -14.29 -0.95
CA VAL A 136 1.14 -12.95 -1.56
C VAL A 136 0.19 -12.06 -0.78
N VAL A 137 0.67 -10.90 -0.36
CA VAL A 137 -0.13 -9.88 0.32
C VAL A 137 -0.33 -8.68 -0.60
N ALA A 138 -1.57 -8.20 -0.73
CA ALA A 138 -1.89 -6.98 -1.45
C ALA A 138 -2.12 -5.83 -0.47
N LEU A 139 -1.35 -4.76 -0.60
CA LEU A 139 -1.55 -3.50 0.09
C LEU A 139 -2.32 -2.57 -0.85
N THR A 140 -3.53 -2.19 -0.48
CA THR A 140 -4.49 -1.59 -1.43
C THR A 140 -5.61 -0.81 -0.75
N HIS A 141 -6.17 0.18 -1.45
CA HIS A 141 -7.38 0.89 -1.03
C HIS A 141 -8.67 0.37 -1.72
N LEU A 142 -8.61 -0.75 -2.45
CA LEU A 142 -9.82 -1.36 -3.04
C LEU A 142 -10.86 -1.79 -1.98
N TRP A 143 -10.43 -1.96 -0.73
CA TRP A 143 -11.30 -2.16 0.44
C TRP A 143 -10.88 -1.22 1.56
N TRP A 144 -11.86 -0.61 2.24
CA TRP A 144 -11.60 0.15 3.46
C TRP A 144 -11.13 -0.77 4.58
N GLY A 145 -11.79 -1.92 4.74
CA GLY A 145 -11.49 -2.91 5.78
C GLY A 145 -12.26 -4.19 5.53
N ALA A 146 -12.05 -5.20 6.37
CA ALA A 146 -12.75 -6.49 6.26
C ALA A 146 -14.28 -6.35 6.39
N GLU A 147 -14.72 -5.42 7.23
CA GLU A 147 -16.14 -5.09 7.47
C GLU A 147 -16.51 -3.73 6.85
N GLY A 148 -15.76 -3.29 5.83
CA GLY A 148 -16.06 -2.09 5.08
C GLY A 148 -17.32 -2.25 4.22
N PRO A 149 -17.78 -1.17 3.57
CA PRO A 149 -18.97 -1.25 2.73
C PRO A 149 -18.73 -2.17 1.51
N ASP A 150 -19.76 -2.92 1.13
CA ASP A 150 -19.73 -3.75 -0.09
C ASP A 150 -19.42 -2.89 -1.31
N ASP A 151 -20.09 -1.74 -1.43
CA ASP A 151 -19.81 -0.72 -2.44
C ASP A 151 -19.12 0.47 -1.78
N ASP A 152 -17.95 0.87 -2.29
CA ASP A 152 -17.32 2.11 -1.87
C ASP A 152 -18.18 3.31 -2.33
N PRO A 153 -18.72 4.13 -1.41
CA PRO A 153 -19.55 5.28 -1.76
C PRO A 153 -18.77 6.40 -2.46
N TYR A 154 -17.44 6.43 -2.36
CA TYR A 154 -16.57 7.43 -2.96
C TYR A 154 -15.95 6.97 -4.29
N ALA A 155 -16.03 5.67 -4.62
CA ALA A 155 -15.53 5.18 -5.89
C ALA A 155 -16.33 5.78 -7.07
N PRO A 156 -15.67 6.43 -8.04
CA PRO A 156 -16.34 7.06 -9.18
C PRO A 156 -16.94 6.04 -10.15
N ASP A 157 -16.38 4.82 -10.20
CA ASP A 157 -16.88 3.72 -11.02
C ASP A 157 -16.84 2.41 -10.21
N ARG A 158 -18.02 1.97 -9.78
CA ARG A 158 -18.17 0.73 -8.98
C ARG A 158 -17.91 -0.54 -9.79
N GLY A 159 -18.18 -0.51 -11.11
CA GLY A 159 -17.91 -1.65 -11.98
C GLY A 159 -16.41 -1.85 -12.17
N LEU A 160 -15.67 -0.74 -12.33
CA LEU A 160 -14.22 -0.75 -12.38
C LEU A 160 -13.60 -1.19 -11.05
N LEU A 161 -14.10 -0.66 -9.92
CA LEU A 161 -13.67 -1.09 -8.58
C LEU A 161 -13.84 -2.61 -8.42
N SER A 162 -15.01 -3.16 -8.75
CA SER A 162 -15.26 -4.59 -8.69
C SER A 162 -14.31 -5.39 -9.59
N ALA A 163 -14.10 -4.93 -10.83
CA ALA A 163 -13.14 -5.59 -11.73
C ALA A 163 -11.71 -5.63 -11.14
N GLN A 164 -11.26 -4.58 -10.45
CA GLN A 164 -9.95 -4.59 -9.80
C GLN A 164 -9.91 -5.44 -8.53
N ARG A 165 -11.00 -5.48 -7.75
CA ARG A 165 -11.13 -6.38 -6.60
C ARG A 165 -10.98 -7.83 -7.02
N GLU A 166 -11.70 -8.26 -8.06
CA GLU A 166 -11.55 -9.61 -8.62
C GLU A 166 -10.12 -9.88 -9.11
N ARG A 167 -9.51 -8.91 -9.81
CA ARG A 167 -8.12 -9.02 -10.28
C ARG A 167 -7.14 -9.22 -9.11
N VAL A 168 -7.28 -8.46 -8.03
CA VAL A 168 -6.39 -8.56 -6.86
C VAL A 168 -6.65 -9.84 -6.06
N LEU A 169 -7.91 -10.25 -5.90
CA LEU A 169 -8.27 -11.50 -5.22
C LEU A 169 -7.81 -12.75 -5.96
N ALA A 170 -7.59 -12.68 -7.28
CA ALA A 170 -6.97 -13.75 -8.05
C ALA A 170 -5.44 -13.85 -7.85
N LEU A 171 -4.82 -12.84 -7.23
CA LEU A 171 -3.35 -12.73 -7.09
C LEU A 171 -2.87 -12.80 -5.64
N ALA A 172 -3.70 -12.39 -4.67
CA ALA A 172 -3.32 -12.23 -3.27
C ALA A 172 -4.05 -13.21 -2.34
N ASP A 173 -3.29 -13.76 -1.40
CA ASP A 173 -3.77 -14.62 -0.33
C ASP A 173 -4.27 -13.81 0.88
N ARG A 174 -3.74 -12.59 1.06
CA ARG A 174 -4.09 -11.67 2.15
C ARG A 174 -4.17 -10.22 1.67
N ILE A 175 -5.04 -9.43 2.30
CA ILE A 175 -5.23 -8.01 2.01
C ILE A 175 -4.82 -7.17 3.22
N VAL A 176 -4.02 -6.14 2.98
CA VAL A 176 -3.84 -4.99 3.89
C VAL A 176 -4.70 -3.85 3.32
N PRO A 177 -5.86 -3.55 3.94
CA PRO A 177 -6.80 -2.58 3.40
C PRO A 177 -6.43 -1.14 3.78
N GLY A 178 -7.12 -0.17 3.18
CA GLY A 178 -6.87 1.26 3.41
C GLY A 178 -7.05 1.71 4.85
N HIS A 179 -8.05 1.17 5.56
CA HIS A 179 -8.50 1.60 6.89
C HIS A 179 -8.84 0.42 7.81
N GLY A 180 -7.88 -0.47 8.06
CA GLY A 180 -8.14 -1.58 8.98
C GLY A 180 -7.08 -2.65 9.03
N ALA A 181 -7.33 -3.64 9.89
CA ALA A 181 -6.41 -4.75 10.09
C ALA A 181 -6.33 -5.65 8.85
N PRO A 182 -5.18 -6.26 8.55
CA PRO A 182 -5.05 -7.15 7.41
C PRO A 182 -5.90 -8.41 7.57
N PHE A 183 -6.60 -8.82 6.51
CA PHE A 183 -7.54 -9.94 6.52
C PHE A 183 -7.30 -10.93 5.39
N THR A 184 -7.73 -12.17 5.59
CA THR A 184 -7.76 -13.20 4.54
C THR A 184 -9.12 -13.13 3.83
N PRO A 185 -9.14 -12.95 2.50
CA PRO A 185 -10.40 -12.93 1.76
C PRO A 185 -11.20 -14.22 1.90
N GLY A 186 -12.52 -14.10 1.92
CA GLY A 186 -13.45 -15.22 2.00
C GLY A 186 -14.68 -15.04 1.11
N ALA A 187 -15.68 -15.88 1.31
CA ALA A 187 -16.93 -15.84 0.55
C ALA A 187 -17.73 -14.54 0.74
N LYS A 188 -17.49 -13.82 1.84
CA LYS A 188 -18.14 -12.54 2.16
C LYS A 188 -17.32 -11.33 1.73
N THR A 189 -16.10 -11.51 1.23
CA THR A 189 -15.28 -10.38 0.78
C THR A 189 -15.91 -9.78 -0.48
N PRO A 190 -16.23 -8.47 -0.47
CA PRO A 190 -16.79 -7.80 -1.63
C PRO A 190 -15.90 -7.97 -2.86
N ARG A 191 -16.54 -8.32 -3.98
CA ARG A 191 -15.91 -8.51 -5.28
C ARG A 191 -16.08 -7.25 -6.13
#